data_AF-A0A328RXK6-F1
#
_entry.id   AF-A0A328RXK6-F1
#
_cell.length_a   1.000
_cell.length_b   1.000
_cell.length_c   1.000
_cell.angle_alpha   90.00
_cell.angle_beta   90.00
_cell.angle_gamma   90.00
#
_symmetry.space_group_name_H-M   'P 1'
#
loop_
_entity.id
_entity.type
_entity.pdbx_description
1 polymer ?
#
loop_
_entity_poly.entity_id
_entity_poly.type
_entity_poly.pdbx_seq_one_letter_code
_entity_poly.pdbx_strand_id
1 'polypeptide(L)'
;MIPGIVNNEYVGFILVRSQEHGDLAIGKNGTYFLDHDEIQGENPLEGFGDNIVRHLKRTSSFEHTPDILVNSFYDKEADEVCAFEELVGSHGGAGGDQSKPFILYPSTWNVSDDEIIGAENIYRLLKENLAELKK
;
A
#
# COMPACT_ATOMS: atom_id res chain seq x y z
N MET A 1 -12.29 -14.03 15.60
CA MET A 1 -12.35 -12.80 14.78
C MET A 1 -11.45 -12.92 13.56
N ILE A 2 -10.12 -12.88 13.70
CA ILE A 2 -9.16 -12.93 12.56
C ILE A 2 -9.47 -14.07 11.56
N PRO A 3 -9.63 -15.35 11.97
CA PRO A 3 -9.95 -16.42 11.02
C PRO A 3 -11.22 -16.19 10.22
N GLY A 4 -12.23 -15.51 10.77
CA GLY A 4 -13.46 -15.20 10.05
C GLY A 4 -13.27 -14.09 9.00
N ILE A 5 -12.39 -13.11 9.27
CA ILE A 5 -12.11 -12.02 8.35
C ILE A 5 -11.29 -12.53 7.16
N VAL A 6 -10.19 -13.26 7.41
CA VAL A 6 -9.27 -13.72 6.35
C VAL A 6 -9.86 -14.82 5.45
N ASN A 7 -10.94 -15.49 5.90
CA ASN A 7 -11.66 -16.46 5.09
C ASN A 7 -12.82 -15.86 4.29
N ASN A 8 -13.09 -14.56 4.44
CA ASN A 8 -14.08 -13.87 3.63
C ASN A 8 -13.55 -13.70 2.19
N GLU A 9 -14.36 -14.06 1.19
CA GLU A 9 -13.96 -14.01 -0.23
C GLU A 9 -13.66 -12.59 -0.74
N TYR A 10 -14.20 -11.56 -0.10
CA TYR A 10 -13.99 -10.16 -0.47
C TYR A 10 -12.72 -9.55 0.16
N VAL A 11 -12.03 -10.28 1.06
CA VAL A 11 -10.81 -9.83 1.74
C VAL A 11 -9.58 -10.44 1.06
N GLY A 12 -8.63 -9.60 0.66
CA GLY A 12 -7.35 -10.03 0.12
C GLY A 12 -6.35 -10.33 1.24
N PHE A 13 -6.20 -9.36 2.15
CA PHE A 13 -5.36 -9.52 3.33
C PHE A 13 -5.83 -8.59 4.47
N ILE A 14 -5.38 -8.90 5.67
CA ILE A 14 -5.38 -7.96 6.79
C ILE A 14 -3.94 -7.58 7.15
N LEU A 15 -3.75 -6.39 7.69
CA LEU A 15 -2.51 -5.96 8.34
C LEU A 15 -2.77 -5.88 9.84
N VAL A 16 -1.92 -6.54 10.62
CA VAL A 16 -1.92 -6.52 12.09
C VAL A 16 -0.50 -6.32 12.61
N ARG A 17 -0.38 -5.76 13.81
CA ARG A 17 0.91 -5.68 14.52
C ARG A 17 0.95 -6.68 15.67
N SER A 18 1.83 -7.67 15.54
CA SER A 18 2.16 -8.64 16.58
C SER A 18 3.20 -8.08 17.54
N GLN A 19 3.04 -8.35 18.84
CA GLN A 19 4.07 -8.02 19.83
C GLN A 19 5.34 -8.86 19.65
N GLU A 20 5.22 -10.09 19.12
CA GLU A 20 6.34 -11.02 18.94
C GLU A 20 7.01 -10.86 17.58
N HIS A 21 6.22 -10.61 16.54
CA HIS A 21 6.66 -10.70 15.14
C HIS A 21 6.59 -9.39 14.36
N GLY A 22 6.18 -8.29 15.00
CA GLY A 22 6.02 -6.99 14.33
C GLY A 22 4.87 -6.99 13.33
N ASP A 23 5.03 -6.29 12.20
CA ASP A 23 3.96 -6.13 11.21
C ASP A 23 3.75 -7.41 10.38
N LEU A 24 2.50 -7.88 10.33
CA LEU A 24 2.08 -9.08 9.60
C LEU A 24 0.98 -8.76 8.59
N ALA A 25 1.16 -9.17 7.33
CA ALA A 25 0.07 -9.28 6.38
C ALA A 25 -0.46 -10.71 6.37
N ILE A 26 -1.75 -10.91 6.61
CA ILE A 26 -2.36 -12.25 6.73
C ILE A 26 -3.46 -12.37 5.69
N GLY A 27 -3.33 -13.34 4.78
CA GLY A 27 -4.36 -13.74 3.83
C GLY A 27 -4.98 -15.09 4.19
N LYS A 28 -5.84 -15.60 3.30
CA LYS A 28 -6.57 -16.86 3.52
C LYS A 28 -5.64 -18.08 3.72
N ASN A 29 -4.58 -18.16 2.92
CA ASN A 29 -3.70 -19.34 2.82
C ASN A 29 -2.24 -19.06 3.21
N GLY A 30 -1.96 -17.89 3.79
CA GLY A 30 -0.59 -17.55 4.14
C GLY A 30 -0.43 -16.24 4.89
N THR A 31 0.78 -16.03 5.39
CA THR A 31 1.17 -14.88 6.20
C THR A 31 2.52 -14.38 5.72
N TYR A 32 2.64 -13.07 5.59
CA TYR A 32 3.88 -12.37 5.31
C TYR A 32 4.30 -11.60 6.56
N PHE A 33 5.42 -12.02 7.14
CA PHE A 33 6.14 -11.36 8.22
C PHE A 33 6.94 -10.19 7.66
N LEU A 34 6.34 -8.99 7.64
CA LEU A 34 6.88 -7.86 6.88
C LEU A 34 8.25 -7.42 7.42
N ASP A 35 8.46 -7.47 8.74
CA ASP A 35 9.72 -7.04 9.37
C ASP A 35 10.87 -8.03 9.19
N HIS A 36 10.56 -9.29 8.88
CA HIS A 36 11.54 -10.35 8.66
C HIS A 36 11.72 -10.73 7.19
N ASP A 37 10.89 -10.16 6.30
CA ASP A 37 10.87 -10.50 4.88
C ASP A 37 10.61 -12.00 4.63
N GLU A 38 9.75 -12.62 5.45
CA GLU A 38 9.47 -14.07 5.42
C GLU A 38 8.00 -14.36 5.10
N ILE A 39 7.75 -15.35 4.23
CA ILE A 39 6.41 -15.78 3.84
C ILE A 39 6.19 -17.22 4.29
N GLN A 40 5.08 -17.45 5.00
CA GLN A 40 4.58 -18.77 5.34
C GLN A 40 3.30 -19.06 4.55
N GLY A 41 3.31 -20.10 3.72
CA GLY A 41 2.19 -20.44 2.83
C GLY A 41 2.20 -19.60 1.55
N GLU A 42 1.03 -19.16 1.10
CA GLU A 42 0.90 -18.27 -0.06
C GLU A 42 1.23 -16.82 0.30
N ASN A 43 1.79 -16.05 -0.65
CA ASN A 43 2.07 -14.63 -0.43
C ASN A 43 0.75 -13.82 -0.50
N PRO A 44 0.27 -13.25 0.62
CA PRO A 44 -0.99 -12.50 0.63
C PRO A 44 -0.91 -11.15 -0.11
N LEU A 45 0.30 -10.67 -0.42
CA LEU A 45 0.52 -9.40 -1.10
C LEU A 45 0.89 -9.55 -2.58
N GLU A 46 0.83 -10.77 -3.11
CA GLU A 46 1.16 -11.04 -4.50
C GLU A 46 0.23 -10.27 -5.46
N GLY A 47 0.81 -9.40 -6.29
CA GLY A 47 0.07 -8.64 -7.29
C GLY A 47 -0.31 -7.22 -6.91
N PHE A 48 -0.07 -6.79 -5.67
CA PHE A 48 -0.34 -5.41 -5.24
C PHE A 48 0.81 -4.43 -5.60
N GLY A 49 1.82 -4.90 -6.33
CA GLY A 49 2.98 -4.14 -6.76
C GLY A 49 4.13 -4.13 -5.76
N ASP A 50 5.34 -3.82 -6.24
CA ASP A 50 6.59 -4.01 -5.50
C ASP A 50 6.68 -3.13 -4.23
N ASN A 51 5.99 -1.99 -4.23
CA ASN A 51 6.01 -1.03 -3.14
C ASN A 51 5.00 -1.33 -2.01
N ILE A 52 4.15 -2.35 -2.14
CA ILE A 52 3.08 -2.64 -1.16
C ILE A 52 3.61 -2.82 0.27
N VAL A 53 4.70 -3.57 0.45
CA VAL A 53 5.31 -3.81 1.78
C VAL A 53 5.74 -2.49 2.42
N ARG A 54 6.37 -1.60 1.64
CA ARG A 54 6.78 -0.27 2.12
C ARG A 54 5.58 0.57 2.53
N HIS A 55 4.50 0.54 1.74
CA HIS A 55 3.28 1.27 2.06
C HIS A 55 2.61 0.74 3.34
N LEU A 56 2.53 -0.58 3.52
CA LEU A 56 1.95 -1.19 4.73
C LEU A 56 2.76 -0.87 5.98
N LYS A 57 4.10 -1.00 5.94
CA LYS A 57 4.97 -0.63 7.07
C LYS A 57 4.81 0.85 7.46
N ARG A 58 4.76 1.75 6.47
CA ARG A 58 4.49 3.17 6.72
C ARG A 58 3.14 3.38 7.39
N THR A 59 2.07 2.77 6.86
CA THR A 59 0.72 2.87 7.44
C THR A 59 0.67 2.35 8.86
N SER A 60 1.34 1.23 9.13
CA SER A 60 1.45 0.65 10.46
C SER A 60 2.25 1.56 11.42
N SER A 61 3.21 2.34 10.93
CA SER A 61 4.04 3.21 11.77
C SER A 61 3.31 4.43 12.38
N PHE A 62 2.10 4.74 11.91
CA PHE A 62 1.35 5.89 12.43
C PHE A 62 0.84 5.66 13.85
N GLU A 63 0.89 6.72 14.67
CA GLU A 63 0.43 6.69 16.07
C GLU A 63 -1.03 6.25 16.20
N HIS A 64 -1.86 6.59 15.22
CA HIS A 64 -3.30 6.31 15.21
C HIS A 64 -3.69 5.29 14.12
N THR A 65 -2.87 4.24 13.96
CA THR A 65 -3.19 3.11 13.08
C THR A 65 -4.22 2.18 13.75
N PRO A 66 -5.12 1.52 13.00
CA PRO A 66 -6.05 0.55 13.60
C PRO A 66 -5.33 -0.72 14.07
N ASP A 67 -5.91 -1.43 15.05
CA ASP A 67 -5.41 -2.75 15.48
C ASP A 67 -5.45 -3.79 14.35
N ILE A 68 -6.44 -3.66 13.46
CA ILE A 68 -6.62 -4.49 12.28
C ILE A 68 -7.01 -3.58 11.12
N LEU A 69 -6.15 -3.49 10.11
CA LEU A 69 -6.50 -2.93 8.81
C LEU A 69 -6.94 -4.07 7.90
N VAL A 70 -8.05 -3.89 7.19
CA VAL A 70 -8.59 -4.88 6.25
C VAL A 70 -8.51 -4.30 4.85
N ASN A 71 -7.84 -5.00 3.94
CA ASN A 71 -7.80 -4.65 2.52
C ASN A 71 -8.60 -5.70 1.74
N SER A 72 -9.42 -5.24 0.80
CA SER A 72 -10.14 -6.13 -0.09
C SER A 72 -9.20 -6.90 -1.03
N PHE A 73 -9.73 -7.89 -1.73
CA PHE A 73 -8.96 -8.51 -2.83
C PHE A 73 -8.79 -7.51 -3.98
N TYR A 74 -7.83 -7.82 -4.85
CA TYR A 74 -7.58 -7.12 -6.08
C TYR A 74 -7.78 -8.09 -7.25
N ASP A 75 -8.66 -7.75 -8.19
CA ASP A 75 -8.86 -8.49 -9.43
C ASP A 75 -7.87 -7.98 -10.48
N LYS A 76 -6.89 -8.82 -10.82
CA LYS A 76 -5.84 -8.48 -11.80
C LYS A 76 -6.36 -8.42 -13.24
N GLU A 77 -7.41 -9.17 -13.56
CA GLU A 77 -7.96 -9.23 -14.92
C GLU A 77 -8.84 -8.01 -15.20
N ALA A 78 -9.63 -7.59 -14.20
CA ALA A 78 -10.44 -6.37 -14.28
C ALA A 78 -9.64 -5.08 -13.94
N ASP A 79 -8.49 -5.21 -13.28
CA ASP A 79 -7.73 -4.10 -12.68
C ASP A 79 -8.56 -3.31 -11.65
N GLU A 80 -9.36 -4.05 -10.86
CA GLU A 80 -10.35 -3.50 -9.94
C GLU A 80 -10.12 -3.95 -8.49
N VAL A 81 -10.43 -3.06 -7.55
CA VAL A 81 -10.48 -3.35 -6.11
C VAL A 81 -11.94 -3.52 -5.68
N CYS A 82 -12.18 -4.44 -4.74
CA CYS A 82 -13.54 -4.61 -4.20
C CYS A 82 -13.84 -3.51 -3.16
N ALA A 83 -14.93 -2.76 -3.38
CA ALA A 83 -15.46 -1.80 -2.43
C ALA A 83 -16.22 -2.53 -1.30
N PHE A 84 -16.07 -2.08 -0.06
CA PHE A 84 -16.91 -2.51 1.07
C PHE A 84 -18.17 -1.65 1.24
N GLU A 85 -18.50 -0.87 0.21
CA GLU A 85 -19.67 -0.01 0.16
C GLU A 85 -20.41 -0.21 -1.16
N GLU A 86 -21.66 0.26 -1.21
CA GLU A 86 -22.56 0.09 -2.35
C GLU A 86 -22.32 1.10 -3.48
N LEU A 87 -21.27 1.91 -3.39
CA LEU A 87 -20.95 2.95 -4.36
C LEU A 87 -20.18 2.38 -5.55
N VAL A 88 -20.43 2.97 -6.73
CA VAL A 88 -19.78 2.59 -8.00
C VAL A 88 -18.29 2.96 -8.00
N GLY A 89 -17.93 4.05 -7.31
CA GLY A 89 -16.54 4.46 -7.15
C GLY A 89 -15.97 3.91 -5.86
N SER A 90 -14.75 3.36 -5.92
CA SER A 90 -14.00 2.90 -4.76
C SER A 90 -12.68 3.63 -4.65
N HIS A 91 -12.24 3.88 -3.41
CA HIS A 91 -10.90 4.39 -3.11
C HIS A 91 -10.39 3.79 -1.79
N GLY A 92 -9.07 3.78 -1.63
CA GLY A 92 -8.43 3.44 -0.36
C GLY A 92 -8.00 1.98 -0.21
N GLY A 93 -8.54 1.05 -1.00
CA GLY A 93 -7.95 -0.28 -1.16
C GLY A 93 -6.65 -0.22 -1.95
N ALA A 94 -5.76 -1.21 -1.82
CA ALA A 94 -4.54 -1.32 -2.62
C ALA A 94 -4.79 -2.02 -3.98
N GLY A 95 -4.05 -1.64 -5.02
CA GLY A 95 -4.20 -2.16 -6.39
C GLY A 95 -4.95 -1.20 -7.32
N GLY A 96 -5.21 -1.63 -8.55
CA GLY A 96 -5.95 -0.86 -9.55
C GLY A 96 -5.14 0.23 -10.27
N ASP A 97 -5.81 0.95 -11.16
CA ASP A 97 -5.25 2.06 -11.95
C ASP A 97 -4.65 3.21 -11.12
N GLN A 98 -5.06 3.37 -9.87
CA GLN A 98 -4.45 4.32 -8.92
C GLN A 98 -2.95 4.05 -8.65
N SER A 99 -2.45 2.87 -9.03
CA SER A 99 -1.03 2.51 -8.96
C SER A 99 -0.19 3.03 -10.14
N LYS A 100 -0.80 3.69 -11.14
CA LYS A 100 -0.14 4.19 -12.37
C LYS A 100 -0.11 5.72 -12.43
N PRO A 101 0.53 6.42 -11.47
CA PRO A 101 0.59 7.88 -11.48
C PRO A 101 1.53 8.39 -12.58
N PHE A 102 1.29 9.63 -13.03
CA PHE A 102 2.26 10.40 -13.78
C PHE A 102 2.35 11.83 -13.23
N ILE A 103 3.50 12.47 -13.40
CA ILE A 103 3.72 13.86 -13.04
C ILE A 103 4.29 14.56 -14.27
N LEU A 104 3.64 15.64 -14.71
CA LEU A 104 4.19 16.57 -15.68
C LEU A 104 4.80 17.76 -14.92
N TYR A 105 6.06 18.06 -15.16
CA TYR A 105 6.79 19.14 -14.49
C TYR A 105 7.61 19.98 -15.48
N PRO A 106 7.97 21.23 -15.13
CA PRO A 106 8.79 22.09 -16.00
C PRO A 106 10.14 21.45 -16.32
N SER A 107 10.58 21.51 -17.58
CA SER A 107 11.84 20.91 -18.02
C SER A 107 13.09 21.51 -17.38
N THR A 108 12.97 22.66 -16.72
CA THR A 108 14.06 23.32 -15.99
C THR A 108 14.21 22.86 -14.55
N TRP A 109 13.29 22.02 -14.05
CA TRP A 109 13.39 21.46 -12.70
C TRP A 109 14.48 20.40 -12.62
N ASN A 110 15.18 20.38 -11.49
CA ASN A 110 16.12 19.34 -11.16
C ASN A 110 15.35 18.21 -10.45
N VAL A 111 15.13 17.11 -11.16
CA VAL A 111 14.43 15.93 -10.65
C VAL A 111 15.40 14.75 -10.73
N SER A 112 15.65 14.08 -9.60
CA SER A 112 16.49 12.88 -9.55
C SER A 112 15.85 11.74 -10.37
N ASP A 113 16.69 10.84 -10.90
CA ASP A 113 16.26 9.58 -11.53
C ASP A 113 15.80 8.53 -10.48
N ASP A 114 15.91 8.83 -9.18
CA ASP A 114 15.43 7.97 -8.11
C ASP A 114 13.91 7.79 -8.15
N GLU A 115 13.45 6.59 -7.76
CA GLU A 115 12.01 6.28 -7.73
C GLU A 115 11.27 7.17 -6.71
N ILE A 116 10.22 7.86 -7.18
CA ILE A 116 9.37 8.70 -6.35
C ILE A 116 8.27 7.84 -5.73
N ILE A 117 8.49 7.39 -4.50
CA ILE A 117 7.53 6.54 -3.79
C ILE A 117 6.73 7.37 -2.77
N GLY A 118 5.45 7.57 -3.07
CA GLY A 118 4.48 8.19 -2.18
C GLY A 118 4.53 9.73 -2.13
N ALA A 119 3.48 10.30 -1.54
CA ALA A 119 3.25 11.75 -1.52
C ALA A 119 4.34 12.56 -0.80
N GLU A 120 5.06 11.97 0.16
CA GLU A 120 6.13 12.66 0.88
C GLU A 120 7.34 12.96 -0.02
N ASN A 121 7.73 12.02 -0.87
CA ASN A 121 8.81 12.23 -1.83
C ASN A 121 8.41 13.30 -2.86
N ILE A 122 7.17 13.27 -3.33
CA ILE A 122 6.61 14.32 -4.20
C ILE A 122 6.70 15.69 -3.49
N TYR A 123 6.27 15.78 -2.23
CA TYR A 123 6.32 17.02 -1.47
C TYR A 123 7.76 17.58 -1.38
N ARG A 124 8.75 16.74 -1.06
CA ARG A 124 10.15 17.15 -0.98
C ARG A 124 10.66 17.68 -2.33
N LEU A 125 10.41 16.94 -3.41
CA LEU A 125 10.75 17.34 -4.77
C LEU A 125 10.18 18.73 -5.13
N LEU A 126 8.90 18.95 -4.83
CA LEU A 126 8.23 20.23 -5.08
C LEU A 126 8.86 21.37 -4.26
N LYS A 127 9.20 21.11 -3.00
CA LYS A 127 9.77 22.11 -2.08
C LYS A 127 11.19 22.50 -2.46
N GLU A 128 12.00 21.54 -2.89
CA GLU A 128 13.38 21.76 -3.34
C GLU A 128 13.39 22.63 -4.60
N ASN A 129 12.62 22.26 -5.63
CA ASN A 129 12.52 23.03 -6.86
C ASN A 129 11.92 24.43 -6.63
N LEU A 130 10.95 24.58 -5.71
CA LEU A 130 10.41 25.89 -5.35
C LEU A 130 11.45 26.79 -4.67
N ALA A 131 12.39 26.22 -3.91
CA ALA A 131 13.45 26.98 -3.26
C ALA A 131 14.50 27.49 -4.28
N GLU A 132 14.73 26.76 -5.37
CA GLU A 132 15.61 27.19 -6.46
C GLU A 132 15.04 28.35 -7.26
N LEU A 133 13.72 28.40 -7.47
CA LEU A 133 13.05 29.51 -8.16
C LEU A 133 13.09 30.85 -7.41
N LYS A 134 13.42 30.82 -6.11
CA LYS A 134 13.51 32.02 -5.26
C LYS A 134 14.93 32.58 -5.13
N LYS A 135 15.92 31.91 -5.73
CA LYS A 135 17.30 32.38 -5.81
C LYS A 135 17.50 33.23 -7.06
#